data_AF-A0A1A3FQD7-F1
#
_entry.id   AF-A0A1A3FQD7-F1
#
_cell.length_a   1.000
_cell.length_b   1.000
_cell.length_c   1.000
_cell.angle_alpha   90.00
_cell.angle_beta   90.00
_cell.angle_gamma   90.00
#
_symmetry.space_group_name_H-M   'P 1'
#
loop_
_entity.id
_entity.type
_entity.pdbx_description
1 polymer ?
#
loop_
_entity_poly.entity_id
_entity_poly.type
_entity_poly.pdbx_seq_one_letter_code
_entity_poly.pdbx_strand_id
1 'polypeptide(L)'
;MERHDWQKDLKLELKAALARLEISAGAAFSGFYDSTEPRIADTENSLFTNLLESMPRGVMCLRFEQGHGDIPEPPVDIDLIGGHLHYYRYTSGGQWTTWEPAETLARWGRVSRRLSDDGSARPVWFALREANADNGIQLFPGDLGRDTQFGLRLVVHATKLGPRNAISYSERLVDGTIAAFHNDQYSPQLSATLLPKFPGVTEEELRRALDHPVGPLFGTSAIRTKRDFVQISPADERCRAGELAIRYDSGSRWPELSGELFTIRPIGSTKHR
;
A
#
# COMPACT_ATOMS: atom_id res chain seq x y z
N MET A 1 4.59 -20.40 -0.90
CA MET A 1 4.96 -21.84 -0.87
C MET A 1 4.64 -22.35 0.51
N GLU A 2 3.58 -23.15 0.65
CA GLU A 2 3.18 -23.74 1.93
C GLU A 2 4.23 -24.76 2.36
N ARG A 3 4.70 -24.64 3.61
CA ARG A 3 5.76 -25.51 4.15
C ARG A 3 5.20 -26.65 4.99
N HIS A 4 3.96 -26.51 5.47
CA HIS A 4 3.31 -27.46 6.37
C HIS A 4 1.83 -27.62 6.05
N ASP A 5 1.26 -28.79 6.28
CA ASP A 5 -0.14 -29.08 5.95
C ASP A 5 -1.13 -28.24 6.76
N TRP A 6 -0.81 -27.90 8.01
CA TRP A 6 -1.64 -27.00 8.82
C TRP A 6 -1.85 -25.61 8.16
N GLN A 7 -0.89 -25.14 7.34
CA GLN A 7 -1.01 -23.86 6.63
C GLN A 7 -2.06 -23.95 5.52
N LYS A 8 -2.20 -25.12 4.88
CA LYS A 8 -3.24 -25.37 3.87
C LYS A 8 -4.61 -25.39 4.53
N ASP A 9 -4.73 -26.12 5.64
CA ASP A 9 -5.98 -26.24 6.37
C ASP A 9 -6.44 -24.87 6.87
N LEU A 10 -5.54 -24.09 7.49
CA LEU A 10 -5.82 -22.71 7.90
C LEU A 10 -6.28 -21.82 6.74
N LYS A 11 -5.60 -21.88 5.59
CA LYS A 11 -5.99 -21.10 4.41
C LYS A 11 -7.36 -21.50 3.87
N LEU A 12 -7.69 -22.79 3.88
CA LEU A 12 -8.99 -23.31 3.45
C LEU A 12 -10.11 -22.88 4.40
N GLU A 13 -9.87 -22.98 5.71
CA GLU A 13 -10.80 -22.51 6.74
C GLU A 13 -11.02 -21.01 6.65
N LEU A 14 -9.95 -20.22 6.52
CA LEU A 14 -10.03 -18.78 6.33
C LEU A 14 -10.84 -18.44 5.08
N LYS A 15 -10.56 -19.11 3.96
CA LYS A 15 -11.33 -18.92 2.71
C LYS A 15 -12.81 -19.24 2.89
N ALA A 16 -13.14 -20.31 3.58
CA ALA A 16 -14.51 -20.70 3.86
C ALA A 16 -15.22 -19.70 4.80
N ALA A 17 -14.50 -19.16 5.79
CA ALA A 17 -15.03 -18.13 6.69
C ALA A 17 -15.25 -16.79 5.96
N LEU A 18 -14.27 -16.34 5.17
CA LEU A 18 -14.38 -15.11 4.39
C LEU A 18 -15.46 -15.20 3.31
N ALA A 19 -15.71 -16.38 2.74
CA ALA A 19 -16.80 -16.58 1.79
C ALA A 19 -18.21 -16.40 2.41
N ARG A 20 -18.32 -16.49 3.75
CA ARG A 20 -19.58 -16.23 4.47
C ARG A 20 -19.78 -14.76 4.83
N LEU A 21 -18.77 -13.90 4.64
CA LEU A 21 -18.92 -12.47 4.84
C LEU A 21 -19.71 -11.87 3.69
N GLU A 22 -20.88 -11.31 4.00
CA GLU A 22 -21.65 -10.53 3.04
C GLU A 22 -20.98 -9.17 2.84
N ILE A 23 -20.27 -9.01 1.72
CA ILE A 23 -19.65 -7.74 1.34
C ILE A 23 -20.66 -6.94 0.53
N SER A 24 -21.30 -5.97 1.19
CA SER A 24 -22.26 -5.09 0.52
C SER A 24 -21.61 -4.32 -0.63
N ALA A 25 -22.37 -4.08 -1.71
CA ALA A 25 -21.87 -3.32 -2.85
C ALA A 25 -21.40 -1.92 -2.39
N GLY A 26 -20.16 -1.57 -2.72
CA GLY A 26 -19.55 -0.30 -2.31
C GLY A 26 -19.03 -0.25 -0.87
N ALA A 27 -19.32 -1.25 -0.04
CA ALA A 27 -18.68 -1.37 1.27
C ALA A 27 -17.21 -1.77 1.13
N ALA A 28 -16.37 -1.27 2.04
CA ALA A 28 -15.00 -1.72 2.15
C ALA A 28 -14.95 -3.17 2.67
N PHE A 29 -14.04 -3.97 2.15
CA PHE A 29 -13.54 -5.14 2.85
C PHE A 29 -12.42 -4.67 3.78
N SER A 30 -12.64 -4.75 5.09
CA SER A 30 -11.77 -4.16 6.10
C SER A 30 -11.00 -5.26 6.83
N GLY A 31 -9.66 -5.20 6.78
CA GLY A 31 -8.76 -6.03 7.57
C GLY A 31 -8.14 -5.25 8.73
N PHE A 32 -8.02 -5.90 9.87
CA PHE A 32 -7.32 -5.40 11.05
C PHE A 32 -6.27 -6.44 11.46
N TYR A 33 -5.03 -6.00 11.65
CA TYR A 33 -3.93 -6.83 12.10
C TYR A 33 -3.38 -6.30 13.43
N ASP A 34 -3.01 -7.17 14.35
CA ASP A 34 -2.19 -6.77 15.50
C ASP A 34 -1.29 -7.91 15.95
N SER A 35 -0.18 -7.59 16.61
CA SER A 35 0.76 -8.60 17.11
C SER A 35 1.53 -8.15 18.34
N THR A 36 1.83 -9.11 19.22
CA THR A 36 2.76 -8.89 20.34
C THR A 36 4.23 -8.93 19.88
N GLU A 37 4.48 -9.21 18.60
CA GLU A 37 5.82 -9.11 18.02
C GLU A 37 6.23 -7.63 17.91
N PRO A 38 7.37 -7.23 18.49
CA PRO A 38 7.82 -5.83 18.44
C PRO A 38 8.34 -5.41 17.06
N ARG A 39 8.51 -6.37 16.13
CA ARG A 39 8.98 -6.07 14.77
C ARG A 39 7.89 -5.36 14.00
N ILE A 40 8.30 -4.34 13.25
CA ILE A 40 7.41 -3.66 12.33
C ILE A 40 7.14 -4.60 11.15
N ALA A 41 5.86 -4.76 10.83
CA ALA A 41 5.40 -5.57 9.72
C ALA A 41 4.66 -4.67 8.73
N ASP A 42 4.80 -4.97 7.45
CA ASP A 42 3.90 -4.44 6.45
C ASP A 42 2.48 -4.95 6.72
N THR A 43 1.60 -4.01 7.05
CA THR A 43 0.22 -4.29 7.46
C THR A 43 -0.60 -4.83 6.29
N GLU A 44 -0.43 -4.27 5.10
CA GLU A 44 -1.18 -4.65 3.91
C GLU A 44 -0.79 -6.06 3.47
N ASN A 45 0.52 -6.32 3.39
CA ASN A 45 1.03 -7.62 2.97
C ASN A 45 0.68 -8.74 3.95
N SER A 46 0.74 -8.43 5.26
CA SER A 46 0.31 -9.35 6.33
C SER A 46 -1.17 -9.72 6.20
N LEU A 47 -2.03 -8.76 5.89
CA LEU A 47 -3.48 -8.97 5.81
C LEU A 47 -3.94 -9.63 4.51
N PHE A 48 -3.37 -9.28 3.36
CA PHE A 48 -3.96 -9.66 2.08
C PHE A 48 -3.02 -10.42 1.15
N THR A 49 -1.83 -9.90 0.90
CA THR A 49 -0.90 -10.48 -0.10
C THR A 49 -0.47 -11.90 0.27
N ASN A 50 -0.07 -12.12 1.53
CA ASN A 50 0.34 -13.44 1.99
C ASN A 50 -0.80 -14.46 2.02
N LEU A 51 -2.05 -13.99 1.97
CA LEU A 51 -3.27 -14.78 2.07
C LEU A 51 -4.15 -14.67 0.81
N LEU A 52 -3.58 -14.21 -0.32
CA LEU A 52 -4.32 -13.82 -1.52
C LEU A 52 -5.26 -14.91 -2.05
N GLU A 53 -4.86 -16.18 -1.95
CA GLU A 53 -5.64 -17.34 -2.41
C GLU A 53 -6.92 -17.60 -1.59
N SER A 54 -6.93 -17.11 -0.35
CA SER A 54 -8.05 -17.20 0.59
C SER A 54 -8.96 -15.97 0.55
N MET A 55 -8.51 -14.87 -0.07
CA MET A 55 -9.25 -13.61 -0.08
C MET A 55 -10.45 -13.62 -1.03
N PRO A 56 -11.52 -12.85 -0.69
CA PRO A 56 -12.67 -12.69 -1.57
C PRO A 56 -12.27 -12.01 -2.89
N ARG A 57 -13.01 -12.32 -3.96
CA ARG A 57 -12.79 -11.75 -5.30
C ARG A 57 -13.76 -10.59 -5.55
N GLY A 58 -13.36 -9.68 -6.45
CA GLY A 58 -14.22 -8.58 -6.90
C GLY A 58 -14.42 -7.50 -5.84
N VAL A 59 -13.55 -7.45 -4.82
CA VAL A 59 -13.57 -6.40 -3.81
C VAL A 59 -13.17 -5.09 -4.47
N MET A 60 -14.04 -4.09 -4.44
CA MET A 60 -13.79 -2.79 -5.08
C MET A 60 -13.23 -1.75 -4.11
N CYS A 61 -13.39 -1.97 -2.81
CA CYS A 61 -12.87 -1.09 -1.76
C CYS A 61 -12.21 -1.96 -0.68
N LEU A 62 -10.96 -1.66 -0.36
CA LEU A 62 -10.15 -2.33 0.63
C LEU A 62 -9.78 -1.33 1.71
N ARG A 63 -9.87 -1.75 2.98
CA ARG A 63 -9.35 -0.98 4.11
C ARG A 63 -8.47 -1.85 4.96
N PHE A 64 -7.40 -1.29 5.49
CA PHE A 64 -6.50 -1.96 6.40
C PHE A 64 -6.08 -1.07 7.55
N GLU A 65 -5.83 -1.67 8.69
CA GLU A 65 -5.22 -1.02 9.83
C GLU A 65 -4.43 -2.02 10.69
N GLN A 66 -3.41 -1.53 11.39
CA GLN A 66 -2.68 -2.29 12.40
C GLN A 66 -2.90 -1.70 13.79
N GLY A 67 -3.14 -2.54 14.81
CA GLY A 67 -3.34 -2.10 16.19
C GLY A 67 -2.07 -1.63 16.92
N HIS A 68 -2.20 -1.47 18.24
CA HIS A 68 -1.15 -0.99 19.15
C HIS A 68 -0.47 -2.10 19.97
N GLY A 69 -0.84 -3.37 19.76
CA GLY A 69 -0.42 -4.51 20.58
C GLY A 69 -1.42 -4.89 21.67
N ASP A 70 -2.60 -4.25 21.71
CA ASP A 70 -3.69 -4.55 22.65
C ASP A 70 -4.59 -5.66 22.08
N ILE A 71 -4.07 -6.88 22.09
CA ILE A 71 -4.70 -8.02 21.42
C ILE A 71 -5.65 -8.74 22.37
N PRO A 72 -6.86 -9.15 21.92
CA PRO A 72 -7.72 -10.01 22.71
C PRO A 72 -7.05 -11.37 23.01
N GLU A 73 -7.34 -11.93 24.17
CA GLU A 73 -6.89 -13.29 24.50
C GLU A 73 -7.45 -14.30 23.49
N PRO A 74 -6.65 -15.29 23.05
CA PRO A 74 -7.13 -16.36 22.18
C PRO A 74 -8.33 -17.08 22.82
N PRO A 75 -9.38 -17.40 22.05
CA PRO A 75 -10.57 -18.09 22.58
C PRO A 75 -10.29 -19.56 22.94
N VAL A 76 -9.15 -20.09 22.48
CA VAL A 76 -8.64 -21.43 22.76
C VAL A 76 -7.12 -21.34 22.94
N ASP A 77 -6.54 -22.28 23.66
CA ASP A 77 -5.08 -22.38 23.77
C ASP A 77 -4.47 -22.62 22.39
N ILE A 78 -3.44 -21.83 22.06
CA ILE A 78 -2.72 -21.91 20.79
C ILE A 78 -1.22 -21.84 21.01
N ASP A 79 -0.47 -22.48 20.12
CA ASP A 79 0.97 -22.31 20.05
C ASP A 79 1.32 -20.93 19.48
N LEU A 80 2.29 -20.28 20.12
CA LEU A 80 2.78 -18.98 19.67
C LEU A 80 3.87 -19.14 18.61
N ILE A 81 3.77 -18.36 17.53
CA ILE A 81 4.81 -18.34 16.50
C ILE A 81 5.94 -17.44 16.98
N GLY A 82 7.11 -18.01 17.25
CA GLY A 82 8.25 -17.26 17.78
C GLY A 82 7.99 -16.64 19.15
N GLY A 83 7.02 -17.15 19.92
CA GLY A 83 6.62 -16.57 21.21
C GLY A 83 5.67 -15.37 21.10
N HIS A 84 5.13 -15.09 19.90
CA HIS A 84 4.23 -13.96 19.67
C HIS A 84 2.85 -14.40 19.20
N LEU A 85 1.85 -13.59 19.57
CA LEU A 85 0.47 -13.72 19.14
C LEU A 85 0.27 -12.85 17.90
N HIS A 86 -0.46 -13.38 16.91
CA HIS A 86 -0.85 -12.65 15.71
C HIS A 86 -2.37 -12.71 15.57
N TYR A 87 -3.00 -11.54 15.54
CA TYR A 87 -4.44 -11.39 15.48
C TYR A 87 -4.87 -10.76 14.17
N TYR A 88 -5.85 -11.39 13.54
CA TYR A 88 -6.42 -10.95 12.27
C TYR A 88 -7.94 -10.86 12.41
N ARG A 89 -8.52 -9.75 11.98
CA ARG A 89 -9.97 -9.55 11.96
C ARG A 89 -10.40 -8.98 10.61
N TYR A 90 -11.40 -9.60 10.01
CA TYR A 90 -11.98 -9.15 8.74
C TYR A 90 -13.45 -8.80 8.92
N THR A 91 -13.88 -7.67 8.35
CA THR A 91 -15.26 -7.18 8.42
C THR A 91 -15.69 -6.56 7.09
N SER A 92 -17.00 -6.49 6.84
CA SER A 92 -17.54 -5.65 5.76
C SER A 92 -17.93 -4.28 6.31
N GLY A 93 -17.51 -3.22 5.64
CA GLY A 93 -17.78 -1.84 6.02
C GLY A 93 -16.90 -1.36 7.18
N GLY A 94 -17.49 -0.54 8.05
CA GLY A 94 -16.82 0.06 9.20
C GLY A 94 -15.98 1.29 8.88
N GLN A 95 -15.22 1.74 9.88
CA GLN A 95 -14.21 2.79 9.81
C GLN A 95 -12.92 2.25 10.44
N TRP A 96 -11.81 2.97 10.33
CA TRP A 96 -10.66 2.68 11.18
C TRP A 96 -11.06 2.79 12.65
N THR A 97 -10.58 1.85 13.46
CA THR A 97 -10.93 1.73 14.88
C THR A 97 -9.79 2.13 15.80
N THR A 98 -8.55 2.13 15.28
CA THR A 98 -7.36 2.51 16.05
C THR A 98 -6.87 3.90 15.68
N TRP A 99 -6.91 4.24 14.40
CA TRP A 99 -6.27 5.42 13.87
C TRP A 99 -7.24 6.40 13.22
N GLU A 100 -6.97 7.68 13.35
CA GLU A 100 -7.57 8.72 12.52
C GLU A 100 -6.49 9.57 11.83
N PRO A 101 -6.78 10.12 10.62
CA PRO A 101 -5.90 11.08 9.99
C PRO A 101 -5.65 12.30 10.89
N ALA A 102 -4.39 12.74 10.95
CA ALA A 102 -3.98 13.93 11.68
C ALA A 102 -3.63 15.08 10.73
N GLU A 103 -2.55 14.96 9.96
CA GLU A 103 -2.06 16.01 9.05
C GLU A 103 -1.79 15.42 7.66
N THR A 104 -2.31 16.07 6.63
CA THR A 104 -2.01 15.68 5.24
C THR A 104 -0.55 16.01 4.94
N LEU A 105 0.17 15.04 4.38
CA LEU A 105 1.58 15.12 3.98
C LEU A 105 1.72 15.40 2.48
N ALA A 106 0.89 14.71 1.69
CA ALA A 106 0.86 14.86 0.24
C ALA A 106 -0.55 14.59 -0.29
N ARG A 107 -0.88 15.23 -1.41
CA ARG A 107 -2.12 15.00 -2.15
C ARG A 107 -1.90 15.13 -3.64
N TRP A 108 -2.61 14.31 -4.41
CA TRP A 108 -2.60 14.39 -5.87
C TRP A 108 -3.98 14.14 -6.47
N GLY A 109 -4.21 14.80 -7.60
CA GLY A 109 -5.39 14.58 -8.43
C GLY A 109 -5.26 13.30 -9.25
N ARG A 110 -6.02 13.22 -10.34
CA ARG A 110 -5.96 12.07 -11.26
C ARG A 110 -4.64 12.07 -12.02
N VAL A 111 -3.75 11.14 -11.67
CA VAL A 111 -2.47 10.91 -12.34
C VAL A 111 -2.62 9.72 -13.29
N SER A 112 -2.37 9.92 -14.57
CA SER A 112 -2.46 8.85 -15.58
C SER A 112 -1.33 7.83 -15.40
N ARG A 113 -1.68 6.55 -15.24
CA ARG A 113 -0.73 5.44 -15.23
C ARG A 113 -0.63 4.82 -16.62
N ARG A 114 0.18 5.43 -17.49
CA ARG A 114 0.33 5.02 -18.91
C ARG A 114 1.02 3.67 -19.10
N LEU A 115 1.78 3.23 -18.10
CA LEU A 115 2.47 1.94 -18.14
C LEU A 115 1.52 0.80 -17.80
N SER A 116 1.64 -0.28 -18.58
CA SER A 116 0.92 -1.51 -18.32
C SER A 116 1.27 -2.07 -16.95
N ASP A 117 0.30 -2.75 -16.37
CA ASP A 117 0.51 -3.51 -15.15
C ASP A 117 1.43 -4.70 -15.42
N ASP A 118 2.56 -4.77 -14.72
CA ASP A 118 3.57 -5.82 -14.84
C ASP A 118 3.71 -6.65 -13.55
N GLY A 119 2.77 -6.48 -12.60
CA GLY A 119 2.83 -7.12 -11.29
C GLY A 119 3.77 -6.43 -10.30
N SER A 120 4.43 -5.34 -10.68
CA SER A 120 5.36 -4.62 -9.81
C SER A 120 4.84 -3.24 -9.41
N ALA A 121 5.50 -2.61 -8.43
CA ALA A 121 5.28 -1.23 -8.00
C ALA A 121 5.74 -0.16 -9.02
N ARG A 122 6.53 -0.56 -10.03
CA ARG A 122 7.17 0.37 -10.99
C ARG A 122 6.19 1.28 -11.74
N PRO A 123 5.07 0.78 -12.32
CA PRO A 123 4.15 1.63 -13.06
C PRO A 123 3.56 2.78 -12.24
N VAL A 124 3.31 2.54 -10.95
CA VAL A 124 2.73 3.52 -10.02
C VAL A 124 3.79 4.51 -9.58
N TRP A 125 4.97 4.02 -9.19
CA TRP A 125 6.11 4.85 -8.85
C TRP A 125 6.41 5.85 -9.97
N PHE A 126 6.50 5.37 -11.22
CA PHE A 126 6.83 6.23 -12.36
C PHE A 126 5.74 7.27 -12.62
N ALA A 127 4.46 6.87 -12.58
CA ALA A 127 3.35 7.80 -12.82
C ALA A 127 3.33 8.97 -11.83
N LEU A 128 3.59 8.71 -10.54
CA LEU A 128 3.64 9.75 -9.51
C LEU A 128 4.88 10.65 -9.63
N ARG A 129 6.04 10.08 -9.98
CA ARG A 129 7.27 10.85 -10.23
C ARG A 129 7.15 11.74 -11.47
N GLU A 130 6.57 11.21 -12.54
CA GLU A 130 6.26 11.95 -13.78
C GLU A 130 5.30 13.11 -13.46
N ALA A 131 4.20 12.83 -12.75
CA ALA A 131 3.27 13.87 -12.32
C ALA A 131 3.92 14.92 -11.42
N ASN A 132 4.81 14.55 -10.51
CA ASN A 132 5.54 15.51 -9.68
C ASN A 132 6.47 16.40 -10.51
N ALA A 133 7.15 15.84 -11.51
CA ALA A 133 7.97 16.62 -12.42
C ALA A 133 7.15 17.65 -13.24
N ASP A 134 5.83 17.45 -13.34
CA ASP A 134 4.86 18.38 -13.92
C ASP A 134 4.11 19.24 -12.87
N ASN A 135 4.53 19.23 -11.61
CA ASN A 135 3.89 19.93 -10.47
C ASN A 135 2.45 19.45 -10.16
N GLY A 136 2.14 18.20 -10.47
CA GLY A 136 0.85 17.55 -10.21
C GLY A 136 0.67 17.01 -8.79
N ILE A 137 1.71 17.06 -7.95
CA ILE A 137 1.66 16.61 -6.55
C ILE A 137 1.78 17.83 -5.63
N GLN A 138 0.83 17.95 -4.69
CA GLN A 138 0.89 18.94 -3.62
C GLN A 138 1.54 18.32 -2.38
N LEU A 139 2.66 18.90 -1.95
CA LEU A 139 3.30 18.58 -0.68
C LEU A 139 2.90 19.59 0.38
N PHE A 140 2.67 19.11 1.59
CA PHE A 140 2.36 19.94 2.74
C PHE A 140 3.56 19.98 3.69
N PRO A 141 3.82 21.12 4.34
CA PRO A 141 4.90 21.21 5.32
C PRO A 141 4.67 20.26 6.49
N GLY A 142 5.70 19.48 6.83
CA GLY A 142 5.70 18.56 7.97
C GLY A 142 6.96 17.69 7.91
N ASP A 143 7.60 17.48 9.05
CA ASP A 143 8.73 16.54 9.14
C ASP A 143 8.20 15.15 9.47
N LEU A 144 8.32 14.20 8.54
CA LEU A 144 8.17 12.79 8.86
C LEU A 144 9.45 12.34 9.54
N GLY A 145 9.49 12.56 10.87
CA GLY A 145 10.48 11.93 11.73
C GLY A 145 10.57 10.43 11.43
N ARG A 146 11.74 9.82 11.67
CA ARG A 146 12.06 8.44 11.27
C ARG A 146 11.03 7.40 11.69
N ASP A 147 10.37 7.61 12.82
CA ASP A 147 9.42 6.68 13.43
C ASP A 147 7.95 7.13 13.28
N THR A 148 7.71 8.22 12.55
CA THR A 148 6.36 8.76 12.36
C THR A 148 5.54 7.77 11.54
N GLN A 149 4.44 7.29 12.11
CA GLN A 149 3.50 6.43 11.42
C GLN A 149 2.58 7.26 10.52
N PHE A 150 2.17 6.68 9.42
CA PHE A 150 1.31 7.35 8.46
C PHE A 150 0.21 6.41 7.97
N GLY A 151 -0.72 7.00 7.24
CA GLY A 151 -1.69 6.27 6.45
C GLY A 151 -1.82 6.84 5.04
N LEU A 152 -2.56 6.10 4.22
CA LEU A 152 -2.78 6.43 2.83
C LEU A 152 -4.24 6.24 2.43
N ARG A 153 -4.68 7.03 1.45
CA ARG A 153 -5.94 6.79 0.74
C ARG A 153 -5.68 6.86 -0.75
N LEU A 154 -6.10 5.82 -1.45
CA LEU A 154 -5.94 5.69 -2.89
C LEU A 154 -7.29 5.47 -3.57
N VAL A 155 -7.47 6.13 -4.70
CA VAL A 155 -8.56 5.85 -5.63
C VAL A 155 -7.96 5.57 -7.00
N VAL A 156 -8.17 4.35 -7.47
CA VAL A 156 -7.89 3.97 -8.85
C VAL A 156 -9.13 4.25 -9.69
N HIS A 157 -9.00 5.20 -10.60
CA HIS A 157 -9.97 5.44 -11.66
C HIS A 157 -9.68 4.45 -12.79
N ALA A 158 -10.33 3.31 -12.73
CA ALA A 158 -10.22 2.22 -13.69
C ALA A 158 -10.89 2.56 -15.02
N THR A 159 -10.31 2.01 -16.09
CA THR A 159 -10.97 1.94 -17.39
C THR A 159 -11.91 0.73 -17.43
N LYS A 160 -12.65 0.54 -18.53
CA LYS A 160 -13.46 -0.69 -18.74
C LYS A 160 -12.62 -1.98 -18.71
N LEU A 161 -11.32 -1.87 -18.95
CA LEU A 161 -10.38 -3.00 -18.94
C LEU A 161 -9.89 -3.37 -17.53
N GLY A 162 -10.17 -2.53 -16.53
CA GLY A 162 -9.78 -2.76 -15.14
C GLY A 162 -8.85 -1.69 -14.58
N PRO A 163 -8.29 -1.91 -13.38
CA PRO A 163 -8.39 -3.12 -12.54
C PRO A 163 -9.80 -3.42 -11.99
N ARG A 164 -10.03 -4.65 -11.49
CA ARG A 164 -11.35 -5.13 -11.02
C ARG A 164 -11.39 -5.70 -9.60
N ASN A 165 -10.26 -5.70 -8.89
CA ASN A 165 -10.17 -6.27 -7.55
C ASN A 165 -9.08 -5.52 -6.76
N ALA A 166 -9.45 -4.74 -5.76
CA ALA A 166 -8.54 -3.94 -4.95
C ALA A 166 -7.50 -4.82 -4.24
N ILE A 167 -7.90 -5.98 -3.71
CA ILE A 167 -7.03 -6.92 -2.98
C ILE A 167 -5.86 -7.41 -3.84
N SER A 168 -6.10 -7.83 -5.08
CA SER A 168 -5.00 -8.33 -5.91
C SER A 168 -4.12 -7.22 -6.47
N TYR A 169 -4.47 -5.95 -6.23
CA TYR A 169 -3.74 -4.79 -6.72
C TYR A 169 -3.11 -3.96 -5.61
N SER A 170 -3.44 -4.21 -4.34
CA SER A 170 -3.08 -3.36 -3.22
C SER A 170 -1.58 -3.26 -3.01
N GLU A 171 -0.86 -4.37 -2.88
CA GLU A 171 0.62 -4.40 -2.71
C GLU A 171 1.32 -3.43 -3.69
N ARG A 172 1.25 -3.70 -5.00
CA ARG A 172 1.90 -2.84 -6.01
C ARG A 172 1.42 -1.38 -6.05
N LEU A 173 0.17 -1.10 -5.67
CA LEU A 173 -0.36 0.26 -5.64
C LEU A 173 0.15 1.01 -4.40
N VAL A 174 0.15 0.35 -3.24
CA VAL A 174 0.64 0.87 -1.97
C VAL A 174 2.14 1.07 -2.05
N ASP A 175 2.90 0.03 -2.39
CA ASP A 175 4.36 0.07 -2.49
C ASP A 175 4.82 1.12 -3.50
N GLY A 176 4.21 1.13 -4.69
CA GLY A 176 4.57 2.08 -5.73
C GLY A 176 4.23 3.52 -5.35
N THR A 177 3.15 3.73 -4.60
CA THR A 177 2.82 5.05 -4.07
C THR A 177 3.85 5.48 -3.04
N ILE A 178 4.10 4.67 -2.00
CA ILE A 178 5.02 5.03 -0.93
C ILE A 178 6.43 5.23 -1.49
N ALA A 179 6.89 4.34 -2.37
CA ALA A 179 8.20 4.44 -3.03
C ALA A 179 8.38 5.73 -3.82
N ALA A 180 7.33 6.30 -4.42
CA ALA A 180 7.42 7.58 -5.14
C ALA A 180 7.77 8.75 -4.22
N PHE A 181 7.58 8.65 -2.90
CA PHE A 181 7.93 9.69 -1.93
C PHE A 181 9.28 9.46 -1.23
N HIS A 182 10.04 8.45 -1.66
CA HIS A 182 11.41 8.23 -1.19
C HIS A 182 12.43 9.12 -1.90
N ASN A 183 13.64 9.22 -1.35
CA ASN A 183 14.75 9.95 -1.94
C ASN A 183 15.54 9.06 -2.91
N ASP A 184 14.91 8.61 -3.99
CA ASP A 184 15.59 7.89 -5.09
C ASP A 184 16.26 8.91 -6.01
N GLN A 185 17.54 9.21 -5.76
CA GLN A 185 18.28 10.19 -6.55
C GLN A 185 18.80 9.59 -7.84
N TYR A 186 18.77 10.39 -8.91
CA TYR A 186 19.38 10.02 -10.19
C TYR A 186 20.86 9.65 -10.02
N SER A 187 21.24 8.53 -10.65
CA SER A 187 22.62 8.24 -11.02
C SER A 187 22.62 7.55 -12.39
N PRO A 188 23.68 7.69 -13.19
CA PRO A 188 23.78 6.99 -14.48
C PRO A 188 23.60 5.47 -14.35
N GLN A 189 24.13 4.88 -13.27
CA GLN A 189 24.02 3.45 -12.99
C GLN A 189 22.58 3.05 -12.68
N LEU A 190 21.87 3.83 -11.87
CA LEU A 190 20.46 3.59 -11.55
C LEU A 190 19.59 3.70 -12.80
N SER A 191 19.78 4.76 -13.59
CA SER A 191 19.04 4.98 -14.84
C SER A 191 19.23 3.80 -15.81
N ALA A 192 20.49 3.40 -16.06
CA ALA A 192 20.81 2.27 -16.94
C ALA A 192 20.20 0.94 -16.46
N THR A 193 20.07 0.75 -15.14
CA THR A 193 19.46 -0.46 -14.56
C THR A 193 17.93 -0.44 -14.64
N LEU A 194 17.32 0.74 -14.49
CA LEU A 194 15.88 0.92 -14.49
C LEU A 194 15.28 0.96 -15.90
N LEU A 195 15.93 1.64 -16.85
CA LEU A 195 15.39 1.89 -18.19
C LEU A 195 14.85 0.62 -18.89
N PRO A 196 15.54 -0.54 -18.87
CA PRO A 196 15.01 -1.78 -19.46
C PRO A 196 13.74 -2.32 -18.80
N LYS A 197 13.40 -1.85 -17.59
CA LYS A 197 12.19 -2.24 -16.83
C LYS A 197 11.00 -1.32 -17.11
N PHE A 198 11.17 -0.27 -17.91
CA PHE A 198 10.14 0.72 -18.24
C PHE A 198 9.89 0.75 -19.76
N PRO A 199 9.23 -0.28 -20.32
CA PRO A 199 8.97 -0.33 -21.76
C PRO A 199 8.12 0.87 -22.20
N GLY A 200 8.58 1.59 -23.23
CA GLY A 200 7.91 2.78 -23.76
C GLY A 200 8.18 4.07 -22.96
N VAL A 201 9.16 4.06 -22.05
CA VAL A 201 9.70 5.26 -21.39
C VAL A 201 11.06 5.59 -22.00
N THR A 202 11.30 6.87 -22.32
CA THR A 202 12.61 7.31 -22.81
C THR A 202 13.60 7.53 -21.67
N GLU A 203 14.90 7.60 -22.00
CA GLU A 203 15.93 7.93 -21.01
C GLU A 203 15.67 9.31 -20.39
N GLU A 204 15.22 10.29 -21.18
CA GLU A 204 14.90 11.63 -20.70
C GLU A 204 13.70 11.63 -19.75
N GLU A 205 12.66 10.86 -20.05
CA GLU A 205 11.48 10.73 -19.19
C GLU A 205 11.84 10.06 -17.85
N LEU A 206 12.62 8.99 -17.89
CA LEU A 206 13.09 8.31 -16.68
C LEU A 206 14.03 9.19 -15.85
N ARG A 207 14.96 9.88 -16.51
CA ARG A 207 15.85 10.85 -15.85
C ARG A 207 15.04 11.95 -15.19
N ARG A 208 14.04 12.51 -15.87
CA ARG A 208 13.13 13.52 -15.32
C ARG A 208 12.38 12.98 -14.10
N ALA A 209 11.89 11.75 -14.13
CA ALA A 209 11.25 11.14 -12.96
C ALA A 209 12.21 10.98 -11.76
N LEU A 210 13.49 10.67 -12.00
CA LEU A 210 14.52 10.52 -10.97
C LEU A 210 15.07 11.86 -10.44
N ASP A 211 15.19 12.87 -11.29
CA ASP A 211 15.69 14.21 -10.94
C ASP A 211 14.68 15.02 -10.11
N HIS A 212 13.40 14.63 -10.14
CA HIS A 212 12.31 15.31 -9.46
C HIS A 212 11.65 14.43 -8.40
N PRO A 213 12.35 14.11 -7.29
CA PRO A 213 11.74 13.31 -6.26
C PRO A 213 10.55 14.05 -5.63
N VAL A 214 9.50 13.32 -5.24
CA VAL A 214 8.35 13.92 -4.55
C VAL A 214 8.81 14.22 -3.12
N GLY A 215 9.29 15.46 -2.93
CA GLY A 215 10.02 16.04 -1.79
C GLY A 215 10.13 15.10 -0.60
N PRO A 216 11.30 14.48 -0.37
CA PRO A 216 11.30 13.13 0.16
C PRO A 216 10.70 13.12 1.56
N LEU A 217 9.45 12.66 1.64
CA LEU A 217 8.78 12.33 2.89
C LEU A 217 9.57 11.24 3.63
N PHE A 218 10.31 10.43 2.86
CA PHE A 218 11.25 9.44 3.37
C PHE A 218 12.66 9.74 2.87
N GLY A 219 13.57 10.07 3.80
CA GLY A 219 14.96 10.42 3.46
C GLY A 219 15.80 9.27 2.89
N THR A 220 15.30 8.04 2.90
CA THR A 220 15.96 6.84 2.35
C THR A 220 15.53 6.58 0.91
N SER A 221 16.33 5.87 0.13
CA SER A 221 15.93 5.36 -1.19
C SER A 221 15.05 4.11 -1.05
N ALA A 222 13.98 4.04 -1.83
CA ALA A 222 13.16 2.84 -1.96
C ALA A 222 13.74 1.86 -2.98
N ILE A 223 14.39 2.39 -4.03
CA ILE A 223 14.95 1.56 -5.10
C ILE A 223 16.34 1.06 -4.71
N ARG A 224 16.49 -0.26 -4.70
CA ARG A 224 17.77 -0.94 -4.51
C ARG A 224 18.13 -1.72 -5.77
N THR A 225 19.31 -1.47 -6.30
CA THR A 225 19.82 -2.15 -7.49
C THR A 225 20.94 -3.12 -7.11
N LYS A 226 20.88 -4.35 -7.63
CA LYS A 226 21.97 -5.33 -7.54
C LYS A 226 22.16 -5.99 -8.92
N ARG A 227 23.18 -5.57 -9.66
CA ARG A 227 23.37 -5.94 -11.07
C ARG A 227 22.08 -5.63 -11.85
N ASP A 228 21.49 -6.60 -12.55
CA ASP A 228 20.28 -6.43 -13.38
C ASP A 228 18.96 -6.53 -12.59
N PHE A 229 19.07 -6.72 -11.27
CA PHE A 229 17.92 -6.82 -10.37
C PHE A 229 17.59 -5.47 -9.74
N VAL A 230 16.30 -5.13 -9.78
CA VAL A 230 15.73 -3.94 -9.17
C VAL A 230 14.73 -4.41 -8.11
N GLN A 231 14.97 -4.02 -6.88
CA GLN A 231 14.05 -4.18 -5.77
C GLN A 231 13.47 -2.81 -5.41
N ILE A 232 12.15 -2.74 -5.24
CA ILE A 232 11.48 -1.61 -4.62
C ILE A 232 11.16 -2.04 -3.18
N SER A 233 11.64 -1.28 -2.20
CA SER A 233 11.48 -1.54 -0.77
C SER A 233 11.17 -0.22 -0.08
N PRO A 234 9.91 0.24 -0.16
CA PRO A 234 9.47 1.46 0.47
C PRO A 234 9.38 1.28 1.99
N ALA A 235 9.12 2.38 2.71
CA ALA A 235 8.86 2.37 4.14
C ALA A 235 7.39 1.98 4.46
N ASP A 236 6.89 0.93 3.81
CA ASP A 236 5.51 0.43 3.93
C ASP A 236 5.19 -0.10 5.33
N GLU A 237 6.21 -0.54 6.08
CA GLU A 237 6.10 -0.98 7.46
C GLU A 237 5.61 0.15 8.41
N ARG A 238 5.78 1.42 7.99
CA ARG A 238 5.29 2.60 8.72
C ARG A 238 3.85 2.97 8.34
N CYS A 239 3.27 2.36 7.30
CA CYS A 239 1.89 2.57 6.90
C CYS A 239 0.94 1.71 7.74
N ARG A 240 0.40 2.27 8.82
CA ARG A 240 -0.45 1.53 9.77
C ARG A 240 -1.94 1.60 9.46
N ALA A 241 -2.36 2.44 8.52
CA ALA A 241 -3.75 2.54 8.11
C ALA A 241 -3.84 2.89 6.62
N GLY A 242 -4.70 2.21 5.87
CA GLY A 242 -4.88 2.52 4.46
C GLY A 242 -6.25 2.19 3.91
N GLU A 243 -6.59 2.87 2.83
CA GLU A 243 -7.79 2.62 2.05
C GLU A 243 -7.45 2.65 0.55
N LEU A 244 -7.96 1.68 -0.18
CA LEU A 244 -7.85 1.60 -1.63
C LEU A 244 -9.23 1.34 -2.23
N ALA A 245 -9.69 2.25 -3.07
CA ALA A 245 -10.92 2.09 -3.83
C ALA A 245 -10.64 2.03 -5.34
N ILE A 246 -11.40 1.21 -6.05
CA ILE A 246 -11.45 1.18 -7.51
C ILE A 246 -12.80 1.75 -7.96
N ARG A 247 -12.76 2.70 -8.91
CA ARG A 247 -13.93 3.31 -9.53
C ARG A 247 -13.83 3.19 -11.04
N TYR A 248 -14.91 2.79 -11.72
CA TYR A 248 -14.92 2.70 -13.19
C TYR A 248 -15.30 4.03 -13.83
N ASP A 249 -14.47 5.04 -13.60
CA ASP A 249 -14.75 6.42 -13.98
C ASP A 249 -13.53 7.12 -14.59
N SER A 250 -12.55 6.37 -15.10
CA SER A 250 -11.43 6.96 -15.82
C SER A 250 -11.91 7.78 -17.00
N GLY A 251 -11.43 9.02 -17.09
CA GLY A 251 -11.68 9.91 -18.24
C GLY A 251 -10.70 9.68 -19.40
N SER A 252 -9.70 8.82 -19.20
CA SER A 252 -8.58 8.63 -20.11
C SER A 252 -8.56 7.21 -20.68
N ARG A 253 -7.67 6.96 -21.65
CA ARG A 253 -7.40 5.60 -22.15
C ARG A 253 -6.62 4.72 -21.16
N TRP A 254 -6.06 5.33 -20.11
CA TRP A 254 -5.24 4.71 -19.08
C TRP A 254 -5.94 4.77 -17.72
N PRO A 255 -5.76 3.78 -16.84
CA PRO A 255 -6.15 3.93 -15.44
C PRO A 255 -5.46 5.15 -14.82
N GLU A 256 -6.18 5.86 -13.95
CA GLU A 256 -5.64 7.02 -13.23
C GLU A 256 -5.61 6.72 -11.73
N LEU A 257 -4.69 7.36 -11.01
CA LEU A 257 -4.54 7.24 -9.57
C LEU A 257 -4.70 8.61 -8.94
N SER A 258 -5.59 8.74 -7.97
CA SER A 258 -5.64 9.90 -7.06
C SER A 258 -5.48 9.44 -5.62
N GLY A 259 -5.08 10.35 -4.73
CA GLY A 259 -4.86 9.95 -3.35
C GLY A 259 -4.22 11.01 -2.46
N GLU A 260 -3.95 10.58 -1.24
CA GLU A 260 -3.26 11.35 -0.23
C GLU A 260 -2.46 10.45 0.71
N LEU A 261 -1.39 11.04 1.27
CA LEU A 261 -0.65 10.53 2.42
C LEU A 261 -0.92 11.47 3.60
N PHE A 262 -1.04 10.91 4.80
CA PHE A 262 -1.28 11.69 6.02
C PHE A 262 -0.63 11.03 7.23
N THR A 263 -0.21 11.82 8.21
CA THR A 263 0.12 11.30 9.53
C THR A 263 -1.13 10.78 10.21
N ILE A 264 -0.97 9.85 11.13
CA ILE A 264 -2.06 9.27 11.90
C ILE A 264 -1.86 9.52 13.39
N ARG A 265 -2.97 9.50 14.12
CA ARG A 265 -2.97 9.56 15.59
C ARG A 265 -3.99 8.57 16.15
N PRO A 266 -3.82 8.09 17.40
CA PRO A 266 -4.80 7.22 18.03
C PRO A 266 -6.16 7.92 18.15
N ILE A 267 -7.24 7.21 17.85
CA ILE A 267 -8.60 7.69 18.09
C ILE A 267 -8.77 7.97 19.59
N GLY A 268 -9.35 9.13 19.93
CA GLY A 268 -9.52 9.55 21.32
C GLY A 268 -8.33 10.30 21.92
N SER A 269 -7.22 10.47 21.20
CA SER A 269 -6.13 11.36 21.62
C SER A 269 -6.54 12.84 21.46
N THR A 270 -6.81 13.54 22.57
CA THR A 270 -7.02 14.99 22.55
C THR A 270 -5.72 15.72 22.22
N LYS A 271 -5.76 16.69 21.29
CA LYS A 271 -4.62 17.60 21.05
C LYS A 271 -4.39 18.42 22.32
N HIS A 272 -3.37 18.09 23.11
CA HIS A 272 -2.80 19.08 24.02
C HIS A 272 -2.10 20.12 23.14
N ARG A 273 -2.79 21.25 22.92
CA ARG A 273 -2.21 22.45 22.31
C ARG A 273 -1.23 23.10 23.27
#